data_AF-A0A6G4H4C1-F1
#
_entry.id   AF-A0A6G4H4C1-F1
#
_cell.length_a   1.000
_cell.length_b   1.000
_cell.length_c   1.000
_cell.angle_alpha   90.00
_cell.angle_beta   90.00
_cell.angle_gamma   90.00
#
_symmetry.space_group_name_H-M   'P 1'
#
loop_
_entity.id
_entity.type
_entity.pdbx_description
1 polymer ?
#
loop_
_entity_poly.entity_id
_entity_poly.type
_entity_poly.pdbx_seq_one_letter_code
_entity_poly.pdbx_strand_id
1 'polypeptide(L)' 'MILYDLLKNLINNNYYEKEDMNNKLNVFYTFNQINLEQYSELMATVNPGAKEYTTEKVVTQ' A
#
# COMPACT_ATOMS: atom_id res chain seq x y z
N MET A 1 -0.18 -13.13 -8.35
CA MET A 1 0.02 -13.72 -7.01
C MET A 1 1.42 -13.44 -6.46
N ILE A 2 2.50 -13.63 -7.22
CA ILE A 2 3.89 -13.46 -6.75
C ILE A 2 4.21 -12.05 -6.18
N LEU A 3 3.68 -10.98 -6.78
CA LEU A 3 4.03 -9.61 -6.38
C LEU A 3 3.46 -9.21 -5.00
N TYR A 4 2.22 -9.57 -4.72
CA TYR A 4 1.60 -9.25 -3.43
C TYR A 4 2.34 -9.92 -2.27
N ASP A 5 2.66 -11.21 -2.41
CA ASP A 5 3.42 -11.95 -1.39
C ASP A 5 4.85 -11.39 -1.24
N LEU A 6 5.48 -10.97 -2.34
CA LEU A 6 6.76 -10.29 -2.30
C LEU A 6 6.68 -8.98 -1.50
N LEU A 7 5.70 -8.12 -1.79
CA LEU A 7 5.51 -6.86 -1.08
C LEU A 7 5.24 -7.08 0.40
N LYS A 8 4.39 -8.06 0.73
CA LYS A 8 4.09 -8.45 2.11
C LYS A 8 5.35 -8.90 2.84
N ASN A 9 6.20 -9.69 2.18
CA ASN A 9 7.49 -10.10 2.74
C ASN A 9 8.45 -8.92 2.93
N LEU A 10 8.48 -7.97 1.98
CA LEU A 10 9.33 -6.78 2.11
C LEU A 10 8.94 -5.93 3.32
N ILE A 11 7.63 -5.76 3.55
CA ILE A 11 7.08 -5.02 4.69
C ILE A 11 7.40 -5.76 6.00
N ASN A 12 7.12 -7.07 6.06
CA ASN A 12 7.33 -7.87 7.28
C ASN A 12 8.79 -7.98 7.70
N ASN A 13 9.71 -8.04 6.73
CA ASN A 13 11.15 -8.07 6.99
C ASN A 13 11.76 -6.67 7.14
N ASN A 14 10.94 -5.61 7.06
CA ASN A 14 11.36 -4.22 7.20
C ASN A 14 12.55 -3.86 6.28
N TYR A 15 12.52 -4.37 5.04
CA TYR A 15 13.58 -4.17 4.04
C TYR A 15 13.69 -2.71 3.57
N TYR A 16 12.61 -1.94 3.72
CA TYR A 16 12.50 -0.56 3.30
C TYR A 16 11.88 0.27 4.41
N GLU A 17 12.25 1.55 4.45
CA GLU A 17 11.58 2.54 5.29
C GLU A 17 10.11 2.69 4.87
N LYS A 18 9.26 3.15 5.79
CA LYS A 18 7.82 3.29 5.55
C LYS A 18 7.49 4.15 4.32
N GLU A 19 8.20 5.26 4.14
CA GLU A 19 8.00 6.15 2.98
C GLU A 19 8.38 5.46 1.66
N ASP A 20 9.51 4.77 1.63
CA ASP A 20 9.93 3.98 0.47
C ASP A 20 8.91 2.91 0.13
N MET A 21 8.32 2.29 1.15
CA MET A 21 7.34 1.25 0.97
C MET A 21 6.01 1.83 0.44
N ASN A 22 5.54 2.95 0.97
CA ASN A 22 4.38 3.66 0.42
C ASN A 22 4.59 4.05 -1.06
N ASN A 23 5.75 4.60 -1.40
CA ASN A 23 6.10 4.99 -2.77
C ASN A 23 6.11 3.79 -3.72
N LYS A 24 6.67 2.65 -3.29
CA LYS A 24 6.65 1.42 -4.08
C LYS A 24 5.22 0.92 -4.31
N LEU A 25 4.39 0.85 -3.26
CA LEU A 25 2.99 0.44 -3.38
C LEU A 25 2.22 1.34 -4.35
N ASN A 26 2.43 2.67 -4.29
CA ASN A 26 1.85 3.63 -5.23
C ASN A 26 2.26 3.38 -6.68
N VAL A 27 3.54 3.11 -6.91
CA VAL A 27 4.07 2.78 -8.25
C VAL A 27 3.42 1.51 -8.76
N PHE A 28 3.44 0.42 -7.99
CA PHE A 28 2.82 -0.85 -8.40
C PHE A 28 1.33 -0.71 -8.70
N TYR A 29 0.60 0.09 -7.90
CA TYR A 29 -0.80 0.39 -8.13
C TYR A 29 -1.01 1.22 -9.41
N THR A 30 -0.21 2.27 -9.63
CA THR A 30 -0.29 3.13 -10.84
C THR A 30 -0.07 2.34 -12.12
N PHE A 31 0.82 1.34 -12.08
CA PHE A 31 1.10 0.44 -13.19
C PHE A 31 0.15 -0.78 -13.26
N ASN A 32 -0.96 -0.77 -12.51
CA ASN A 32 -1.95 -1.85 -12.42
C ASN A 32 -1.33 -3.22 -12.12
N GLN A 33 -0.19 -3.27 -11.42
CA GLN A 33 0.49 -4.51 -11.05
C GLN A 33 -0.15 -5.16 -9.81
N ILE A 34 -0.79 -4.35 -8.98
CA ILE A 34 -1.62 -4.76 -7.85
C ILE A 34 -2.98 -4.09 -7.96
N ASN A 35 -4.02 -4.75 -7.46
CA ASN A 35 -5.35 -4.17 -7.41
C ASN A 35 -5.54 -3.28 -6.18
N LEU A 36 -6.67 -2.57 -6.12
CA LEU A 36 -6.99 -1.66 -5.02
C LEU A 36 -7.06 -2.36 -3.65
N GLU A 37 -7.63 -3.56 -3.58
CA GLU A 37 -7.70 -4.35 -2.32
C GLU A 37 -6.30 -4.68 -1.80
N GLN A 38 -5.44 -5.21 -2.67
CA GLN A 38 -4.05 -5.56 -2.35
C GLN A 38 -3.26 -4.34 -1.91
N TYR A 39 -3.40 -3.23 -2.64
CA TYR A 39 -2.76 -1.96 -2.28
C TYR A 39 -3.22 -1.48 -0.90
N SER A 40 -4.52 -1.49 -0.63
CA SER A 40 -5.09 -1.05 0.65
C SER A 40 -4.61 -1.92 1.82
N GLU A 41 -4.60 -3.24 1.66
CA GLU A 41 -4.11 -4.16 2.69
C GLU A 41 -2.61 -3.98 2.97
N LEU A 42 -1.80 -3.83 1.93
CA LEU A 42 -0.35 -3.61 2.08
C LEU A 42 -0.06 -2.25 2.73
N MET A 43 -0.78 -1.19 2.34
CA MET A 43 -0.65 0.14 2.96
C MET A 43 -1.03 0.12 4.44
N ALA A 44 -2.08 -0.62 4.80
CA ALA A 44 -2.48 -0.83 6.20
C ALA A 44 -1.42 -1.62 6.98
N THR A 45 -0.74 -2.56 6.32
CA THR A 45 0.35 -3.33 6.93
C THR A 45 1.61 -2.48 7.16
N VAL A 46 1.94 -1.57 6.23
CA VAL A 46 3.04 -0.60 6.39
C VAL A 46 2.74 0.41 7.50
N ASN A 47 1.49 0.86 7.59
CA ASN A 47 1.04 1.91 8.51
C ASN A 47 -0.06 1.37 9.46
N PRO A 48 0.27 0.44 10.38
CA PRO A 48 -0.73 -0.20 11.25
C PRO A 48 -1.40 0.76 12.24
N GLY A 49 -0.88 1.98 12.40
CA GLY A 49 -1.47 3.04 13.21
C GLY A 49 -2.29 4.07 12.43
N ALA A 50 -2.27 4.05 11.10
CA ALA A 50 -3.12 4.89 10.27
C ALA A 50 -4.51 4.25 10.19
N LYS A 51 -5.31 4.44 11.25
CA LYS A 51 -6.74 4.20 11.17
C LYS A 51 -7.29 5.09 10.05
N GLU A 52 -7.81 4.44 9.02
CA GLU A 52 -8.66 5.02 7.97
C GLU A 52 -8.00 6.09 7.10
N TYR A 53 -7.30 5.66 6.04
CA TYR A 53 -7.47 6.35 4.76
C TYR A 53 -8.83 5.90 4.20
N THR A 54 -9.91 6.38 4.81
CA THR A 54 -11.15 6.56 4.08
C THR A 54 -10.78 7.40 2.87
N THR A 55 -10.98 6.87 1.67
CA THR A 55 -11.29 7.67 0.50
C THR A 55 -12.52 8.51 0.86
N GLU A 56 -12.32 9.60 1.62
CA GLU A 56 -13.26 10.69 1.68
C GLU A 56 -13.31 11.25 0.26
N LYS A 57 -14.46 10.96 -0.32
CA LYS A 57 -14.90 11.33 -1.64
C LYS A 57 -14.49 12.75 -1.96
N VAL A 58 -14.06 12.93 -3.20
CA VAL A 58 -14.32 14.13 -4.00
C VAL A 58 -15.78 14.58 -3.74
N VAL A 59 -15.99 15.60 -2.90
CA VAL A 59 -17.21 16.43 -2.89
C VAL A 59 -16.79 17.86 -2.57
N THR A 60 -16.71 18.65 -3.64
CA THR A 60 -16.91 20.10 -3.75
C THR A 60 -17.36 20.85 -2.50
N GLN A 61 -16.65 21.94 -2.17
CA GLN A 61 -17.24 23.25 -1.85
C GLN A 61 -16.27 24.37 -2.24
#